data_AF-B1YP27-F1
#
_entry.id   AF-B1YP27-F1
#
_cell.length_a   1.000
_cell.length_b   1.000
_cell.length_c   1.000
_cell.angle_alpha   90.00
_cell.angle_beta   90.00
_cell.angle_gamma   90.00
#
_symmetry.space_group_name_H-M   'P 1'
#
loop_
_entity.id
_entity.type
_entity.pdbx_description
1 polymer ?
#
loop_
_entity_poly.entity_id
_entity_poly.type
_entity_poly.pdbx_seq_one_letter_code
_entity_poly.pdbx_strand_id
1 'polypeptide(L)'
;MATYSNEAVLDALRRVQYRQVPWARRPGVFEYLRSLGLMDTVRQKTVAPAPGFHAPVDIAVLTDNGRAECARLERDEKLLSWTDRRMDDYALSEASAVAILESRL
;
A
#
# COMPACT_ATOMS: atom_id res chain seq x y z
N MET A 1 -1.78 7.85 16.58
CA MET A 1 -1.65 7.09 15.33
C MET A 1 -3.03 7.02 14.73
N ALA A 2 -3.23 7.44 13.48
CA ALA A 2 -4.53 7.28 12.84
C ALA A 2 -4.74 5.77 12.61
N THR A 3 -5.77 5.21 13.22
CA THR A 3 -6.21 3.84 12.92
C THR A 3 -7.07 3.89 11.67
N TYR A 4 -6.78 3.02 10.71
CA TYR A 4 -7.54 2.89 9.46
C TYR A 4 -8.36 1.62 9.52
N SER A 5 -9.52 1.59 8.87
CA SER A 5 -10.33 0.38 8.76
C SER A 5 -9.74 -0.60 7.74
N ASN A 6 -10.13 -1.88 7.82
CA ASN A 6 -9.77 -2.90 6.84
C ASN A 6 -10.10 -2.48 5.40
N GLU A 7 -11.26 -1.85 5.19
CA GLU A 7 -11.69 -1.32 3.90
C GLU A 7 -10.77 -0.19 3.40
N ALA A 8 -10.45 0.78 4.27
CA ALA A 8 -9.60 1.90 3.92
C ALA A 8 -8.18 1.45 3.53
N VAL A 9 -7.65 0.43 4.21
CA VAL A 9 -6.36 -0.17 3.90
C VAL A 9 -6.39 -0.93 2.58
N LEU A 10 -7.43 -1.74 2.33
CA LEU A 10 -7.59 -2.46 1.06
C LEU A 10 -7.68 -1.49 -0.12
N ASP A 11 -8.49 -0.43 0.00
CA ASP A 11 -8.61 0.60 -1.02
C ASP A 11 -7.30 1.33 -1.28
N ALA A 12 -6.52 1.60 -0.23
CA ALA A 12 -5.21 2.22 -0.36
C ALA A 12 -4.22 1.31 -1.10
N LEU A 13 -4.16 0.02 -0.73
CA LEU A 13 -3.30 -0.97 -1.40
C LEU A 13 -3.66 -1.11 -2.88
N ARG A 14 -4.95 -1.20 -3.20
CA ARG A 14 -5.45 -1.23 -4.59
C ARG A 14 -5.08 0.04 -5.37
N ARG A 15 -5.15 1.22 -4.75
CA ARG A 15 -4.72 2.47 -5.41
C ARG A 15 -3.24 2.45 -5.77
N VAL A 16 -2.38 1.93 -4.89
CA VAL A 16 -0.94 1.78 -5.17
C VAL A 16 -0.70 0.75 -6.27
N GLN A 17 -1.45 -0.35 -6.27
CA GLN A 17 -1.29 -1.43 -7.25
C GLN A 17 -1.72 -1.02 -8.66
N TYR A 18 -2.88 -0.36 -8.78
CA TYR A 18 -3.51 -0.07 -10.08
C TYR A 18 -3.25 1.34 -10.59
N ARG A 19 -2.68 2.25 -9.77
CA ARG A 19 -2.36 3.62 -10.19
C ARG A 19 -0.94 3.99 -9.80
N GLN A 20 -0.26 4.69 -10.70
CA GLN A 20 0.94 5.44 -10.34
C GLN A 20 0.52 6.65 -9.51
N VAL A 21 0.80 6.63 -8.21
CA VAL A 21 0.49 7.74 -7.30
C VAL A 21 1.77 8.51 -7.01
N PRO A 22 1.89 9.77 -7.47
CA PRO A 22 2.94 10.69 -7.04
C PRO A 22 2.95 10.86 -5.52
N TRP A 23 4.10 10.60 -4.89
CA TRP A 23 4.27 10.69 -3.43
C TRP A 23 4.01 12.10 -2.87
N ALA A 24 4.27 13.13 -3.69
CA ALA A 24 3.99 14.52 -3.35
C ALA A 24 2.49 14.80 -3.11
N ARG A 25 1.60 13.97 -3.66
CA ARG A 25 0.14 14.06 -3.49
C ARG A 25 -0.42 12.85 -2.74
N ARG A 26 0.40 12.20 -1.89
CA ARG A 26 0.00 11.00 -1.17
C ARG A 26 -1.17 11.29 -0.22
N PRO A 27 -2.17 10.39 -0.15
CA PRO A 27 -3.11 10.36 0.96
C PRO A 27 -2.40 9.98 2.28
N GLY A 28 -2.91 10.42 3.44
CA GLY A 28 -2.30 10.10 4.75
C GLY A 28 -2.13 8.58 5.02
N VAL A 29 -3.06 7.76 4.53
CA VAL A 29 -3.00 6.28 4.66
C VAL A 29 -1.75 5.69 4.00
N PHE A 30 -1.13 6.37 3.05
CA PHE A 30 0.10 5.91 2.40
C PHE A 30 1.30 5.96 3.36
N GLU A 31 1.36 6.95 4.25
CA GLU A 31 2.41 6.99 5.28
C GLU A 31 2.26 5.81 6.26
N TYR A 32 1.02 5.45 6.58
CA TYR A 32 0.71 4.30 7.41
C TYR A 32 1.11 2.98 6.74
N LEU A 33 0.76 2.78 5.46
CA LEU A 33 1.22 1.59 4.72
C LEU A 33 2.75 1.50 4.63
N ARG A 34 3.43 2.64 4.48
CA ARG A 34 4.89 2.70 4.44
C ARG A 34 5.51 2.37 5.79
N SER A 35 4.97 2.88 6.90
CA SER A 35 5.49 2.57 8.24
C SER A 35 5.35 1.08 8.58
N LEU A 36 4.28 0.44 8.09
CA LEU A 36 4.07 -1.00 8.18
C LEU A 36 4.96 -1.83 7.24
N GLY A 37 5.67 -1.22 6.28
CA GLY A 37 6.49 -1.96 5.30
C GLY A 37 5.68 -2.65 4.19
N LEU A 38 4.42 -2.29 4.02
CA LEU A 38 3.55 -2.78 2.94
C LEU A 38 3.77 -2.03 1.62
N MET A 39 4.43 -0.89 1.66
CA MET A 39 4.65 -0.05 0.50
C MET A 39 5.95 0.72 0.66
N ASP A 40 6.60 1.03 -0.45
CA ASP A 40 7.75 1.92 -0.51
C ASP A 40 7.60 2.97 -1.61
N THR A 41 8.58 3.86 -1.71
CA THR A 41 8.66 4.89 -2.73
C THR A 41 9.84 4.63 -3.66
N VAL A 42 9.58 4.56 -4.96
CA VAL A 42 10.64 4.41 -5.97
C VAL A 42 10.76 5.70 -6.78
N ARG A 43 12.00 6.16 -6.97
CA ARG A 43 12.30 7.31 -7.82
C ARG A 43 12.10 6.92 -9.29
N GLN A 44 11.09 7.48 -9.94
CA GLN A 44 10.91 7.31 -11.38
C GLN A 44 11.91 8.22 -12.11
N LYS A 45 12.93 7.62 -12.71
CA LYS A 45 13.91 8.34 -13.53
C LYS A 45 13.27 8.68 -14.88
N THR A 46 13.17 9.96 -15.21
CA THR A 46 12.72 10.42 -16.53
C THR A 46 13.79 10.12 -17.58
N VAL A 47 13.41 9.44 -18.66
CA VAL A 47 14.34 9.05 -19.74
C VAL A 47 14.40 10.19 -20.78
N ALA A 48 15.41 11.05 -20.68
CA ALA A 48 15.89 12.03 -21.68
C ALA A 48 14.92 13.16 -22.14
N PRO A 49 15.44 14.29 -22.66
CA PRO A 49 14.67 15.53 -22.81
C PRO A 49 13.93 15.57 -24.15
N ALA A 50 12.81 14.86 -24.23
CA ALA A 50 11.81 15.15 -25.25
C ALA A 50 10.90 16.31 -24.76
N PRO A 51 10.29 17.10 -25.66
CA PRO A 51 9.32 18.12 -25.28
C PRO A 51 8.16 17.45 -24.50
N GLY A 52 7.93 17.85 -23.25
CA GLY A 52 7.07 17.14 -22.30
C GLY A 52 7.77 16.68 -21.01
N PHE A 53 8.93 17.27 -20.69
CA PHE A 53 9.74 16.94 -19.51
C PHE A 53 8.92 16.95 -18.21
N HIS A 54 8.74 15.78 -17.61
CA HIS A 54 8.20 15.65 -16.26
C HIS A 54 9.37 15.54 -15.26
N ALA A 55 9.40 16.41 -14.25
CA ALA A 55 10.40 16.33 -13.19
C ALA A 55 10.40 14.92 -12.57
N PRO A 56 11.55 14.35 -12.19
CA PRO A 56 11.56 13.02 -11.60
C PRO A 56 10.70 13.00 -10.32
N VAL A 57 9.75 12.08 -10.25
CA VAL A 57 8.78 11.97 -9.16
C VAL A 57 8.98 10.65 -8.42
N ASP A 58 8.80 10.68 -7.10
CA ASP A 58 8.73 9.45 -6.32
C ASP A 58 7.32 8.87 -6.45
N ILE A 59 7.23 7.61 -6.84
CA ILE A 59 5.96 6.90 -6.97
C ILE A 59 5.80 5.89 -5.83
N ALA A 60 4.59 5.78 -5.32
CA ALA A 60 4.23 4.73 -4.39
C ALA A 60 4.21 3.36 -5.11
N VAL A 61 4.87 2.37 -4.53
CA VAL A 61 4.88 0.98 -5.04
C VAL A 61 4.66 -0.01 -3.90
N LEU A 62 3.92 -1.09 -4.16
CA LEU A 62 3.75 -2.15 -3.17
C LEU A 62 5.05 -2.94 -3.00
N THR A 63 5.37 -3.30 -1.75
CA THR A 63 6.37 -4.32 -1.45
C THR A 63 5.79 -5.72 -1.72
N ASP A 64 6.60 -6.77 -1.64
CA ASP A 64 6.07 -8.14 -1.69
C ASP A 64 5.09 -8.42 -0.56
N ASN A 65 5.39 -7.92 0.64
CA ASN A 65 4.48 -7.98 1.79
C ASN A 65 3.18 -7.23 1.53
N GLY A 66 3.25 -6.04 0.92
CA GLY A 66 2.07 -5.28 0.51
C GLY A 66 1.18 -6.02 -0.49
N ARG A 67 1.79 -6.70 -1.47
CA ARG A 67 1.06 -7.53 -2.44
C ARG A 67 0.39 -8.72 -1.75
N ALA A 68 1.10 -9.42 -0.87
CA ALA A 68 0.56 -10.54 -0.12
C ALA A 68 -0.61 -10.12 0.77
N GLU A 69 -0.47 -8.97 1.44
CA GLU A 69 -1.49 -8.41 2.32
C GLU A 69 -2.71 -7.90 1.54
N CYS A 70 -2.50 -7.27 0.39
CA CYS A 70 -3.57 -6.90 -0.54
C CYS A 70 -4.37 -8.15 -0.94
N ALA A 71 -3.69 -9.20 -1.41
CA ALA A 71 -4.33 -10.46 -1.79
C ALA A 71 -5.04 -11.15 -0.60
N ARG A 72 -4.57 -10.97 0.63
CA ARG A 72 -5.25 -11.46 1.84
C ARG A 72 -6.57 -10.73 2.05
N LEU A 73 -6.55 -9.39 2.06
CA LEU A 73 -7.74 -8.57 2.23
C LEU A 73 -8.73 -8.73 1.07
N GLU A 74 -8.27 -8.91 -0.17
CA GLU A 74 -9.13 -9.23 -1.33
C GLU A 74 -9.80 -10.61 -1.22
N ARG A 75 -9.16 -11.57 -0.52
CA ARG A 75 -9.80 -12.84 -0.19
C ARG A 75 -10.83 -12.66 0.91
N ASP A 76 -10.50 -11.90 1.95
CA ASP A 76 -11.41 -11.62 3.06
C ASP A 76 -12.66 -10.85 2.60
N GLU A 77 -12.52 -9.93 1.65
CA GLU A 77 -13.63 -9.19 1.04
C GLU A 77 -14.71 -10.10 0.41
N LYS A 78 -14.31 -11.28 -0.06
CA LYS A 78 -15.22 -12.27 -0.66
C LYS A 78 -15.98 -13.10 0.37
N LEU A 79 -15.62 -13.01 1.66
CA LEU A 79 -16.27 -13.75 2.73
C LEU A 79 -17.51 -12.99 3.22
N LEU A 80 -18.55 -13.72 3.63
CA LEU A 80 -19.76 -13.11 4.20
C LEU A 80 -19.48 -12.28 5.46
N SER A 81 -18.46 -12.67 6.23
CA SER A 81 -18.01 -11.94 7.43
C SER A 81 -17.34 -10.59 7.12
N TRP A 82 -17.08 -10.27 5.84
CA TRP A 82 -16.48 -9.00 5.45
C TRP A 82 -17.35 -7.82 5.86
N THR A 83 -18.66 -7.91 5.69
CA THR A 83 -19.58 -6.80 6.01
C THR A 83 -19.43 -6.34 7.45
N ASP A 84 -19.23 -7.30 8.37
CA ASP A 84 -19.02 -7.02 9.79
C ASP A 84 -17.61 -6.49 10.06
N ARG A 85 -16.60 -7.03 9.36
CA ARG A 85 -15.17 -6.74 9.62
C ARG A 85 -14.60 -5.56 8.85
N ARG A 86 -15.26 -5.07 7.79
CA ARG A 86 -14.69 -4.05 6.89
C ARG A 86 -14.43 -2.71 7.60
N MET A 87 -15.25 -2.40 8.62
CA MET A 87 -15.15 -1.19 9.43
C MET A 87 -14.28 -1.37 10.67
N ASP A 88 -13.88 -2.60 10.99
CA ASP A 88 -12.98 -2.86 12.11
C ASP A 88 -11.62 -2.21 11.85
N ASP A 89 -10.97 -1.82 12.95
CA ASP A 89 -9.60 -1.32 12.95
C ASP A 89 -8.69 -2.35 12.29
N TYR A 90 -7.96 -1.90 11.26
CA TYR A 90 -7.02 -2.74 10.56
C TYR A 90 -5.86 -3.14 11.49
N ALA A 91 -5.66 -4.44 11.58
CA ALA A 91 -4.51 -5.03 12.22
C ALA A 91 -3.73 -5.86 11.19
N LEU A 92 -2.42 -5.61 11.11
CA LEU A 92 -1.53 -6.43 10.31
C LEU A 92 -1.54 -7.86 10.88
N SER A 93 -1.79 -8.85 10.02
CA SER A 93 -1.75 -10.26 10.43
C SER A 93 -0.36 -10.60 10.98
N GLU A 94 -0.28 -11.40 12.04
CA GLU A 94 1.00 -11.88 12.61
C GLU A 94 1.90 -12.52 11.55
N ALA A 95 1.32 -13.30 10.62
CA ALA A 95 2.06 -13.89 9.51
C ALA A 95 2.68 -12.82 8.59
N SER A 96 1.94 -11.75 8.29
CA SER A 96 2.43 -10.62 7.50
C SER A 96 3.48 -9.81 8.26
N ALA A 97 3.33 -9.67 9.58
CA ALA A 97 4.32 -9.00 10.44
C ALA A 97 5.65 -9.75 10.50
N VAL A 98 5.63 -11.09 10.60
CA VAL A 98 6.86 -11.91 10.55
C VAL A 98 7.54 -11.79 9.19
N ALA A 99 6.79 -11.90 8.08
CA ALA A 99 7.35 -11.75 6.74
C ALA A 99 8.00 -10.38 6.51
N ILE A 100 7.40 -9.32 7.05
CA ILE A 100 7.98 -7.97 7.01
C ILE A 100 9.28 -7.90 7.81
N LEU A 101 9.32 -8.51 9.00
CA LEU A 101 10.54 -8.54 9.81
C LEU A 101 11.67 -9.29 9.10
N GLU A 102 11.38 -10.47 8.54
CA GLU A 102 12.37 -11.27 7.80
C GLU A 102 12.89 -10.55 6.55
N SER A 103 12.03 -9.81 5.83
CA SER A 103 12.46 -9.03 4.65
C SER A 103 13.38 -7.85 4.97
N ARG A 104 13.55 -7.52 6.26
CA ARG A 104 14.40 -6.41 6.74
C ARG A 104 15.73 -6.88 7.34
N LEU A 105 15.94 -8.20 7.47
CA LEU A 105 17.20 -8.82 7.94
C LEU A 105 18.15 -9.07 6.77
#